data_AF-G7PUP6-F1
#
_entry.id   AF-G7PUP6-F1
#
_cell.length_a   1.000
_cell.length_b   1.000
_cell.length_c   1.000
_cell.angle_alpha   90.00
_cell.angle_beta   90.00
_cell.angle_gamma   90.00
#
_symmetry.space_group_name_H-M   'P 1'
#
loop_
_entity.id
_entity.type
_entity.pdbx_description
1 polymer ?
#
loop_
_entity_poly.entity_id
_entity_poly.type
_entity_poly.pdbx_seq_one_letter_code
_entity_poly.pdbx_strand_id
1 'polypeptide(L)'
;MSFRLSGGSRRICSRTGSGRLSGGGTGFVAGNVCVGSGAGSSFSCTLGGISSGGSFCSSGGGLGSGACTGFLGNEHSLLSGNEKVTMQNLNDRLASYLDHVRALEEANADLEQKIKGWYEKCEPGSFRGHNHDYSRYFSVIEDLKRQIISATTCNASIVLQNDNARLTADDFRLKYENELALHHSVEADTNGLRRVLDELTLCTTDLEIQCETLSGELTYLKKNHEEEMEVLQCTAGGNVNVEMNATPGVDLTLLLNNMRAEYEALAEQNCKDAEAWFHERSATLQQQISNDEGAATAARNELTEVKRNLQTLEIELQSLMAVKHSYECSLAETEENYCNQLQQIQDQIGVMEEQLQQIRTETEGQKLEYEQLLDVKIFLEKEIEIYCNLLDGEERKSKSTCYKSKGCRPVNSGNQGKDSAKETIVKTVVEELDQIGSVLSLRVHSVEEKSSKISNITVEQRVPSKAP
;
A
#
# COMPACT_ATOMS: atom_id res chain seq x y z
N MET A 1 -39.58 -9.05 67.77
CA MET A 1 -39.51 -10.01 66.67
C MET A 1 -38.05 -10.17 66.29
N SER A 2 -37.58 -11.42 66.26
CA SER A 2 -36.21 -11.81 65.95
C SER A 2 -35.78 -11.36 64.55
N PHE A 3 -34.52 -10.99 64.34
CA PHE A 3 -33.58 -11.72 63.47
C PHE A 3 -32.14 -11.24 63.72
N ARG A 4 -31.24 -12.23 63.84
CA ARG A 4 -29.79 -12.15 64.03
C ARG A 4 -29.06 -11.92 62.71
N LEU A 5 -27.82 -11.45 62.78
CA LEU A 5 -26.58 -11.87 62.06
C LEU A 5 -25.43 -11.04 62.70
N SER A 6 -24.43 -11.53 63.45
CA SER A 6 -23.39 -12.55 63.18
C SER A 6 -22.70 -12.33 61.83
N GLY A 7 -21.41 -12.02 61.71
CA GLY A 7 -20.32 -11.78 62.65
C GLY A 7 -18.99 -11.75 61.87
N GLY A 8 -18.01 -10.97 62.37
CA GLY A 8 -16.54 -11.07 62.13
C GLY A 8 -15.99 -10.88 60.71
N SER A 9 -14.70 -10.64 60.49
CA SER A 9 -13.58 -10.13 61.30
C SER A 9 -12.44 -9.84 60.31
N ARG A 10 -11.78 -8.69 60.50
CA ARG A 10 -10.40 -8.28 60.17
C ARG A 10 -9.57 -9.17 59.22
N ARG A 11 -8.90 -8.51 58.27
CA ARG A 11 -7.43 -8.59 58.13
C ARG A 11 -6.83 -7.29 57.59
N ILE A 12 -5.97 -6.72 58.42
CA ILE A 12 -5.01 -5.66 58.15
C ILE A 12 -3.76 -6.31 57.57
N CYS A 13 -3.25 -5.80 56.46
CA CYS A 13 -1.85 -5.95 56.08
C CYS A 13 -1.32 -4.60 55.57
N SER A 14 -0.59 -3.94 56.45
CA SER A 14 0.35 -2.87 56.16
C SER A 14 1.53 -3.45 55.36
N ARG A 15 1.91 -2.79 54.27
CA ARG A 15 3.26 -2.90 53.73
C ARG A 15 3.81 -1.52 53.40
N THR A 16 4.70 -1.10 54.29
CA THR A 16 5.68 -0.03 54.11
C THR A 16 6.69 -0.43 53.03
N GLY A 17 7.02 0.52 52.16
CA GLY A 17 8.00 0.35 51.09
C GLY A 17 8.55 1.70 50.69
N SER A 18 9.79 1.94 51.11
CA SER A 18 10.55 3.18 51.09
C SER A 18 10.66 3.87 49.71
N GLY A 19 10.71 5.20 49.74
CA GLY A 19 10.95 6.04 48.57
C GLY A 19 12.39 6.00 48.06
N ARG A 20 12.53 6.39 46.80
CA ARG A 20 13.73 7.04 46.28
C ARG A 20 13.31 8.16 45.34
N LEU A 21 13.56 9.37 45.81
CA LEU A 21 13.75 10.56 45.00
C LEU A 21 15.09 10.40 44.27
N SER A 22 15.12 10.72 42.98
CA SER A 22 16.34 11.20 42.33
C SER A 22 15.94 12.18 41.24
N GLY A 23 16.11 13.47 41.55
CA GLY A 23 16.21 14.53 40.56
C GLY A 23 17.63 14.64 39.99
N GLY A 24 17.74 15.45 38.94
CA GLY A 24 18.96 15.75 38.17
C GLY A 24 18.76 15.28 36.72
N GLY A 25 18.70 16.12 35.69
CA GLY A 25 19.26 17.46 35.51
C GLY A 25 20.10 17.42 34.23
N THR A 26 19.60 18.09 33.18
CA THR A 26 20.31 18.71 32.03
C THR A 26 21.43 17.95 31.30
N GLY A 27 21.29 17.84 29.97
CA GLY A 27 22.39 17.54 29.06
C GLY A 27 22.01 17.70 27.59
N PHE A 28 22.20 18.91 27.05
CA PHE A 28 22.27 19.17 25.61
C PHE A 28 23.39 18.34 24.97
N VAL A 29 23.10 17.61 23.88
CA VAL A 29 24.09 17.33 22.82
C VAL A 29 23.39 17.41 21.47
N ALA A 30 23.79 18.41 20.70
CA ALA A 30 23.56 18.52 19.27
C ALA A 30 24.38 17.47 18.51
N GLY A 31 23.82 16.91 17.45
CA GLY A 31 24.50 15.95 16.58
C GLY A 31 23.85 15.89 15.20
N ASN A 32 24.12 16.90 14.38
CA ASN A 32 23.95 16.87 12.93
C ASN A 32 24.86 15.77 12.35
N VAL A 33 24.32 14.80 11.62
CA VAL A 33 25.03 14.17 10.49
C VAL A 33 24.03 13.87 9.37
N CYS A 34 24.22 14.58 8.27
CA CYS A 34 23.66 14.30 6.96
C CYS A 34 24.62 13.31 6.28
N VAL A 35 24.17 12.11 5.88
CA VAL A 35 24.83 11.31 4.82
C VAL A 35 23.74 10.51 4.11
N GLY A 36 23.64 10.69 2.79
CA GLY A 36 22.79 9.90 1.91
C GLY A 36 23.49 8.66 1.35
N SER A 37 22.89 8.13 0.28
CA SER A 37 23.23 6.92 -0.51
C SER A 37 22.67 5.62 0.09
N GLY A 38 21.99 4.75 -0.66
CA GLY A 38 22.03 4.51 -2.10
C GLY A 38 22.92 3.29 -2.39
N ALA A 39 22.40 2.35 -3.19
CA ALA A 39 23.04 1.12 -3.70
C ALA A 39 23.22 -0.02 -2.66
N GLY A 40 22.89 -1.30 -2.92
CA GLY A 40 22.73 -2.01 -4.18
C GLY A 40 24.07 -2.53 -4.70
N SER A 41 24.51 -3.72 -4.30
CA SER A 41 25.36 -4.66 -5.08
C SER A 41 25.62 -5.92 -4.24
N SER A 42 25.30 -7.12 -4.72
CA SER A 42 26.20 -7.98 -5.51
C SER A 42 27.20 -8.76 -4.63
N PHE A 43 26.94 -10.07 -4.48
CA PHE A 43 27.98 -11.04 -4.15
C PHE A 43 28.14 -12.01 -5.34
N SER A 44 29.28 -11.87 -6.01
CA SER A 44 29.85 -12.86 -6.91
C SER A 44 30.54 -13.95 -6.10
N CYS A 45 30.41 -15.21 -6.55
CA CYS A 45 31.34 -16.28 -6.21
C CYS A 45 32.07 -16.70 -7.48
N THR A 46 33.39 -16.66 -7.41
CA THR A 46 34.35 -16.98 -8.48
C THR A 46 34.90 -18.41 -8.34
N LEU A 47 35.29 -18.96 -9.50
CA LEU A 47 36.53 -19.72 -9.77
C LEU A 47 36.50 -21.25 -9.87
N GLY A 48 37.01 -21.72 -11.02
CA GLY A 48 37.68 -23.02 -11.25
C GLY A 48 36.90 -23.93 -12.20
N GLY A 49 37.27 -24.20 -13.45
CA GLY A 49 38.56 -24.13 -14.14
C GLY A 49 39.04 -25.53 -14.52
N ILE A 50 38.84 -25.96 -15.77
CA ILE A 50 39.74 -26.89 -16.47
C ILE A 50 39.62 -26.72 -17.98
N SER A 51 40.77 -26.46 -18.59
CA SER A 51 41.05 -26.33 -20.01
C SER A 51 41.51 -27.68 -20.58
N SER A 52 41.26 -27.91 -21.87
CA SER A 52 42.11 -28.61 -22.86
C SER A 52 41.26 -28.70 -24.13
N GLY A 53 41.43 -27.82 -25.12
CA GLY A 53 42.52 -27.86 -26.09
C GLY A 53 41.99 -28.57 -27.35
N GLY A 54 42.05 -28.07 -28.58
CA GLY A 54 42.61 -26.87 -29.17
C GLY A 54 42.53 -27.04 -30.70
N SER A 55 42.69 -25.93 -31.42
CA SER A 55 43.23 -25.86 -32.79
C SER A 55 42.37 -26.37 -33.96
N PHE A 56 42.36 -25.79 -35.16
CA PHE A 56 42.64 -24.47 -35.76
C PHE A 56 42.19 -24.63 -37.24
N CYS A 57 41.82 -23.53 -37.93
CA CYS A 57 42.05 -23.16 -39.34
C CYS A 57 41.86 -24.21 -40.49
N SER A 58 41.55 -23.94 -41.76
CA SER A 58 41.33 -22.80 -42.65
C SER A 58 41.11 -23.41 -44.05
N SER A 59 40.50 -22.66 -44.98
CA SER A 59 40.69 -22.76 -46.45
C SER A 59 40.31 -24.09 -47.15
N GLY A 60 39.71 -24.11 -48.33
CA GLY A 60 39.87 -23.18 -49.45
C GLY A 60 41.02 -23.64 -50.36
N GLY A 61 40.68 -24.29 -51.48
CA GLY A 61 41.62 -24.78 -52.50
C GLY A 61 41.59 -26.31 -52.62
N GLY A 62 41.35 -26.94 -53.76
CA GLY A 62 41.72 -26.57 -55.12
C GLY A 62 42.93 -27.39 -55.55
N LEU A 63 42.70 -28.62 -56.05
CA LEU A 63 43.62 -29.49 -56.79
C LEU A 63 42.71 -30.43 -57.62
N GLY A 64 42.84 -30.65 -58.93
CA GLY A 64 44.01 -30.57 -59.80
C GLY A 64 44.63 -31.97 -59.96
N SER A 65 44.08 -32.81 -60.85
CA SER A 65 44.68 -34.03 -61.43
C SER A 65 43.66 -34.65 -62.41
N GLY A 66 43.93 -35.10 -63.63
CA GLY A 66 45.18 -35.26 -64.38
C GLY A 66 44.91 -36.21 -65.59
N ALA A 67 45.66 -35.98 -66.68
CA ALA A 67 45.93 -36.86 -67.84
C ALA A 67 44.75 -37.21 -68.79
N CYS A 68 44.70 -36.79 -70.06
CA CYS A 68 45.64 -36.90 -71.20
C CYS A 68 45.85 -38.33 -71.72
N THR A 69 45.13 -38.71 -72.79
CA THR A 69 45.70 -39.48 -73.92
C THR A 69 44.92 -39.19 -75.20
N GLY A 70 45.56 -38.48 -76.12
CA GLY A 70 45.16 -38.46 -77.51
C GLY A 70 45.54 -39.79 -78.17
N PHE A 71 44.73 -40.24 -79.12
CA PHE A 71 45.20 -41.09 -80.19
C PHE A 71 44.69 -40.52 -81.52
N LEU A 72 45.66 -40.08 -82.31
CA LEU A 72 45.54 -39.61 -83.67
C LEU A 72 45.39 -40.81 -84.61
N GLY A 73 44.57 -40.63 -85.66
CA GLY A 73 44.78 -41.29 -86.95
C GLY A 73 44.06 -42.62 -87.12
N ASN A 74 42.91 -42.58 -87.79
CA ASN A 74 42.86 -43.10 -89.16
C ASN A 74 41.65 -42.49 -89.88
N GLU A 75 41.94 -41.64 -90.86
CA GLU A 75 40.99 -41.21 -91.86
C GLU A 75 40.56 -42.43 -92.68
N HIS A 76 39.26 -42.71 -92.76
CA HIS A 76 38.62 -43.16 -94.00
C HIS A 76 37.09 -43.16 -93.82
N SER A 77 36.40 -42.70 -94.85
CA SER A 77 34.94 -42.80 -95.05
C SER A 77 34.06 -41.76 -94.35
N LEU A 78 34.31 -40.51 -94.71
CA LEU A 78 33.25 -39.52 -94.85
C LEU A 78 32.17 -40.02 -95.84
N LEU A 79 30.89 -39.83 -95.45
CA LEU A 79 29.65 -39.87 -96.26
C LEU A 79 28.75 -41.13 -96.21
N SER A 80 28.65 -41.85 -95.07
CA SER A 80 27.47 -42.70 -94.78
C SER A 80 27.25 -43.00 -93.27
N GLY A 81 27.53 -42.04 -92.37
CA GLY A 81 27.68 -42.30 -90.93
C GLY A 81 26.78 -41.51 -89.97
N ASN A 82 25.92 -40.59 -90.42
CA ASN A 82 25.23 -39.69 -89.48
C ASN A 82 24.10 -40.38 -88.71
N GLU A 83 23.23 -41.17 -89.35
CA GLU A 83 22.05 -41.76 -88.68
C GLU A 83 22.42 -42.87 -87.69
N LYS A 84 23.38 -43.73 -88.04
CA LYS A 84 23.82 -44.84 -87.18
C LYS A 84 24.57 -44.35 -85.95
N VAL A 85 25.41 -43.31 -86.08
CA VAL A 85 26.12 -42.71 -84.94
C VAL A 85 25.15 -41.93 -84.05
N THR A 86 24.13 -41.26 -84.60
CA THR A 86 23.08 -40.65 -83.78
C THR A 86 22.25 -41.69 -83.03
N MET A 87 21.92 -42.83 -83.65
CA MET A 87 21.22 -43.92 -82.98
C MET A 87 22.08 -44.58 -81.90
N GLN A 88 23.38 -44.69 -82.13
CA GLN A 88 24.31 -45.22 -81.13
C GLN A 88 24.44 -44.25 -79.94
N ASN A 89 24.56 -42.94 -80.18
CA ASN A 89 24.59 -41.93 -79.11
C ASN A 89 23.29 -41.92 -78.28
N LEU A 90 22.13 -42.06 -78.94
CA LEU A 90 20.85 -42.19 -78.24
C LEU A 90 20.78 -43.47 -77.41
N ASN A 91 21.24 -44.60 -77.94
CA ASN A 91 21.30 -45.86 -77.20
C ASN A 91 22.28 -45.79 -76.02
N ASP A 92 23.45 -45.17 -76.19
CA ASP A 92 24.44 -44.98 -75.12
C ASP A 92 23.89 -44.06 -74.02
N ARG A 93 23.11 -43.04 -74.41
CA ARG A 93 22.41 -42.15 -73.47
C ARG A 93 21.24 -42.86 -72.77
N LEU A 94 20.53 -43.76 -73.46
CA LEU A 94 19.47 -44.58 -72.87
C LEU A 94 20.05 -45.62 -71.90
N ALA A 95 21.17 -46.24 -72.26
CA ALA A 95 21.94 -47.13 -71.38
C ALA A 95 22.41 -46.36 -70.12
N SER A 96 22.99 -45.17 -70.29
CA SER A 96 23.39 -44.31 -69.18
C SER A 96 22.20 -43.90 -68.30
N TYR A 97 21.02 -43.63 -68.90
CA TYR A 97 19.79 -43.33 -68.16
C TYR A 97 19.29 -44.56 -67.38
N LEU A 98 19.31 -45.75 -67.98
CA LEU A 98 18.93 -47.00 -67.31
C LEU A 98 19.89 -47.38 -66.18
N ASP A 99 21.18 -47.10 -66.33
CA ASP A 99 22.17 -47.28 -65.27
C ASP A 99 21.96 -46.26 -64.14
N HIS A 100 21.60 -45.02 -64.47
CA HIS A 100 21.26 -43.99 -63.47
C HIS A 100 19.96 -44.31 -62.71
N VAL A 101 18.93 -44.82 -63.40
CA VAL A 101 17.69 -45.29 -62.77
C VAL A 101 17.98 -46.46 -61.83
N ARG A 102 18.79 -47.44 -62.25
CA ARG A 102 19.20 -48.55 -61.37
C ARG A 102 19.97 -48.07 -60.14
N ALA A 103 20.88 -47.12 -60.29
CA ALA A 103 21.61 -46.54 -59.15
C ALA A 103 20.68 -45.78 -58.18
N LEU A 104 19.66 -45.08 -58.69
CA LEU A 104 18.66 -44.41 -57.87
C LEU A 104 17.71 -45.40 -57.17
N GLU A 105 17.35 -46.50 -57.82
CA GLU A 105 16.56 -47.58 -57.23
C GLU A 105 17.33 -48.26 -56.08
N GLU A 106 18.62 -48.53 -56.25
CA GLU A 106 19.48 -49.08 -55.20
C GLU A 106 19.64 -48.10 -54.03
N ALA A 107 19.90 -46.81 -54.30
CA ALA A 107 19.98 -45.79 -53.25
C ALA A 107 18.65 -45.59 -52.50
N ASN A 108 17.51 -45.69 -53.18
CA ASN A 108 16.20 -45.64 -52.54
C ASN A 108 15.95 -46.88 -51.66
N ALA A 109 16.32 -48.07 -52.12
CA ALA A 109 16.22 -49.30 -51.32
C ALA A 109 17.06 -49.20 -50.03
N ASP A 110 18.29 -48.67 -50.13
CA ASP A 110 19.16 -48.41 -48.99
C ASP A 110 18.56 -47.41 -47.99
N LEU A 111 17.95 -46.32 -48.49
CA LEU A 111 17.28 -45.32 -47.65
C LEU A 111 16.04 -45.92 -46.98
N GLU A 112 15.24 -46.72 -47.68
CA GLU A 112 14.11 -47.43 -47.08
C GLU A 112 14.56 -48.38 -45.98
N GLN A 113 15.68 -49.09 -46.16
CA GLN A 113 16.23 -49.96 -45.13
C GLN A 113 16.72 -49.17 -43.91
N LYS A 114 17.35 -48.01 -44.12
CA LYS A 114 17.75 -47.10 -43.04
C LYS A 114 16.55 -46.53 -42.29
N ILE A 115 15.48 -46.16 -42.99
CA ILE A 115 14.23 -45.67 -42.39
C ILE A 115 13.57 -46.78 -41.58
N LYS A 116 13.43 -47.98 -42.14
CA LYS A 116 12.90 -49.16 -41.42
C LYS A 116 13.73 -49.46 -40.17
N GLY A 117 15.06 -49.50 -40.30
CA GLY A 117 15.96 -49.69 -39.17
C GLY A 117 15.93 -48.55 -38.14
N TRP A 118 15.65 -47.32 -38.57
CA TRP A 118 15.43 -46.20 -37.66
C TRP A 118 14.10 -46.36 -36.90
N TYR A 119 13.02 -46.72 -37.57
CA TYR A 119 11.73 -46.99 -36.89
C TYR A 119 11.75 -48.21 -35.98
N GLU A 120 12.54 -49.23 -36.29
CA GLU A 120 12.71 -50.41 -35.43
C GLU A 120 13.56 -50.07 -34.19
N LYS A 121 14.55 -49.19 -34.32
CA LYS A 121 15.35 -48.66 -33.19
C LYS A 121 14.61 -47.60 -32.38
N CYS A 122 13.81 -46.78 -33.05
CA CYS A 122 13.02 -45.68 -32.51
C CYS A 122 11.54 -46.06 -32.42
N GLU A 123 11.24 -47.36 -32.28
CA GLU A 123 9.88 -47.83 -32.07
C GLU A 123 9.35 -47.12 -30.79
N PRO A 124 8.11 -46.57 -30.79
CA PRO A 124 7.63 -45.64 -29.75
C PRO A 124 7.65 -46.13 -28.29
N GLY A 125 8.11 -47.35 -28.00
CA GLY A 125 8.34 -47.87 -26.65
C GLY A 125 9.81 -47.90 -26.19
N SER A 126 10.79 -47.62 -27.07
CA SER A 126 12.22 -47.80 -26.76
C SER A 126 12.96 -46.53 -26.31
N PHE A 127 12.27 -45.38 -26.22
CA PHE A 127 12.70 -44.30 -25.31
C PHE A 127 12.44 -44.73 -23.86
N ARG A 128 13.22 -45.72 -23.42
CA ARG A 128 13.38 -46.15 -22.04
C ARG A 128 13.97 -44.97 -21.24
N GLY A 129 13.11 -44.02 -20.88
CA GLY A 129 13.49 -42.82 -20.13
C GLY A 129 12.34 -41.83 -19.90
N HIS A 130 11.28 -41.84 -20.72
CA HIS A 130 10.15 -40.89 -20.58
C HIS A 130 8.80 -41.51 -20.23
N ASN A 131 8.80 -42.71 -19.65
CA ASN A 131 7.76 -43.08 -18.68
C ASN A 131 8.36 -42.87 -17.27
N HIS A 132 8.69 -41.63 -16.92
CA HIS A 132 8.84 -41.29 -15.52
C HIS A 132 7.42 -41.23 -14.94
N ASP A 133 7.10 -42.11 -14.00
CA ASP A 133 5.81 -42.10 -13.32
C ASP A 133 5.67 -40.81 -12.50
N TYR A 134 5.18 -39.74 -13.15
CA TYR A 134 4.98 -38.44 -12.50
C TYR A 134 3.87 -38.47 -11.43
N SER A 135 3.14 -39.60 -11.32
CA SER A 135 2.13 -39.88 -10.30
C SER A 135 2.59 -39.56 -8.88
N ARG A 136 3.86 -39.84 -8.54
CA ARG A 136 4.42 -39.52 -7.21
C ARG A 136 4.55 -38.02 -6.97
N TYR A 137 4.80 -37.20 -8.00
CA TYR A 137 4.86 -35.75 -7.84
C TYR A 137 3.48 -35.14 -7.67
N PHE A 138 2.44 -35.72 -8.31
CA PHE A 138 1.07 -35.24 -8.14
C PHE A 138 0.58 -35.38 -6.69
N SER A 139 0.85 -36.50 -6.01
CA SER A 139 0.48 -36.65 -4.60
C SER A 139 1.21 -35.65 -3.68
N VAL A 140 2.50 -35.42 -3.91
CA VAL A 140 3.29 -34.41 -3.17
C VAL A 140 2.79 -33.00 -3.44
N ILE A 141 2.43 -32.67 -4.68
CA ILE A 141 1.86 -31.36 -5.05
C ILE A 141 0.49 -31.16 -4.38
N GLU A 142 -0.35 -32.18 -4.33
CA GLU A 142 -1.63 -32.11 -3.62
C GLU A 142 -1.44 -31.92 -2.11
N ASP A 143 -0.48 -32.61 -1.50
CA ASP A 143 -0.15 -32.43 -0.09
C ASP A 143 0.36 -31.01 0.21
N LEU A 144 1.22 -30.46 -0.64
CA LEU A 144 1.69 -29.08 -0.53
C LEU A 144 0.53 -28.08 -0.70
N LYS A 145 -0.37 -28.29 -1.67
CA LYS A 145 -1.57 -27.47 -1.83
C LYS A 145 -2.46 -27.52 -0.58
N ARG A 146 -2.68 -28.71 -0.01
CA ARG A 146 -3.43 -28.87 1.25
C ARG A 146 -2.75 -28.11 2.40
N GLN A 147 -1.43 -28.19 2.52
CA GLN A 147 -0.68 -27.44 3.54
C GLN A 147 -0.80 -25.93 3.35
N ILE A 148 -0.69 -25.42 2.12
CA ILE A 148 -0.84 -23.98 1.82
C ILE A 148 -2.25 -23.51 2.21
N ILE A 149 -3.28 -24.26 1.83
CA ILE A 149 -4.67 -23.92 2.17
C ILE A 149 -4.85 -23.94 3.69
N SER A 150 -4.36 -24.97 4.37
CA SER A 150 -4.42 -25.07 5.85
C SER A 150 -3.67 -23.94 6.54
N ALA A 151 -2.51 -23.54 6.03
CA ALA A 151 -1.74 -22.42 6.58
C ALA A 151 -2.46 -21.09 6.33
N THR A 152 -3.09 -20.92 5.17
CA THR A 152 -3.85 -19.72 4.82
C THR A 152 -5.10 -19.57 5.69
N THR A 153 -5.84 -20.65 5.91
CA THR A 153 -7.03 -20.64 6.79
C THR A 153 -6.64 -20.45 8.25
N CYS A 154 -5.53 -21.06 8.70
CA CYS A 154 -4.99 -20.83 10.04
C CYS A 154 -4.58 -19.37 10.24
N ASN A 155 -3.88 -18.78 9.26
CA ASN A 155 -3.49 -17.37 9.29
C ASN A 155 -4.71 -16.44 9.36
N ALA A 156 -5.71 -16.66 8.50
CA ALA A 156 -6.97 -15.92 8.54
C ALA A 156 -7.66 -16.04 9.91
N SER A 157 -7.69 -17.23 10.51
CA SER A 157 -8.25 -17.42 11.85
C SER A 157 -7.47 -16.68 12.94
N ILE A 158 -6.14 -16.62 12.85
CA ILE A 158 -5.30 -15.88 13.81
C ILE A 158 -5.53 -14.37 13.68
N VAL A 159 -5.63 -13.86 12.45
CA VAL A 159 -5.93 -12.44 12.19
C VAL A 159 -7.28 -12.06 12.82
N LEU A 160 -8.32 -12.88 12.63
CA LEU A 160 -9.62 -12.64 13.26
C LEU A 160 -9.56 -12.67 14.79
N GLN A 161 -8.77 -13.58 15.38
CA GLN A 161 -8.57 -13.60 16.84
C GLN A 161 -7.82 -12.36 17.32
N ASN A 162 -6.84 -11.88 16.56
CA ASN A 162 -6.11 -10.64 16.87
C ASN A 162 -7.03 -9.42 16.82
N ASP A 163 -7.86 -9.31 15.78
CA ASP A 163 -8.84 -8.23 15.64
C ASP A 163 -9.86 -8.27 16.78
N ASN A 164 -10.35 -9.46 17.15
CA ASN A 164 -11.26 -9.62 18.29
C ASN A 164 -10.61 -9.22 19.63
N ALA A 165 -9.37 -9.65 19.86
CA ALA A 165 -8.61 -9.27 21.06
C ALA A 165 -8.34 -7.75 21.10
N ARG A 166 -8.09 -7.13 19.94
CA ARG A 166 -7.91 -5.68 19.82
C ARG A 166 -9.20 -4.92 20.12
N LEU A 167 -10.32 -5.32 19.52
CA LEU A 167 -11.62 -4.70 19.77
C LEU A 167 -12.04 -4.82 21.24
N THR A 168 -11.82 -5.98 21.87
CA THR A 168 -12.10 -6.15 23.30
C THR A 168 -11.19 -5.30 24.19
N ALA A 169 -9.91 -5.14 23.83
CA ALA A 169 -9.00 -4.23 24.53
C ALA A 169 -9.44 -2.75 24.39
N ASP A 170 -9.86 -2.33 23.20
CA ASP A 170 -10.39 -0.98 22.95
C ASP A 170 -11.68 -0.73 23.72
N ASP A 171 -12.60 -1.70 23.81
CA ASP A 171 -13.80 -1.63 24.63
C ASP A 171 -13.47 -1.44 26.12
N PHE A 172 -12.49 -2.17 26.64
CA PHE A 172 -12.05 -1.99 28.03
C PHE A 172 -11.36 -0.65 28.25
N ARG A 173 -10.58 -0.17 27.28
CA ARG A 173 -9.95 1.15 27.34
C ARG A 173 -11.00 2.26 27.42
N LEU A 174 -12.01 2.24 26.55
CA LEU A 174 -13.11 3.21 26.58
C LEU A 174 -13.89 3.16 27.89
N LYS A 175 -14.18 1.96 28.41
CA LYS A 175 -14.83 1.81 29.72
C LYS A 175 -13.98 2.38 30.84
N TYR A 176 -12.68 2.13 30.83
CA TYR A 176 -11.75 2.68 31.82
C TYR A 176 -11.68 4.21 31.75
N GLU A 177 -11.59 4.80 30.55
CA GLU A 177 -11.56 6.25 30.38
C GLU A 177 -12.86 6.91 30.88
N ASN A 178 -14.02 6.28 30.62
CA ASN A 178 -15.31 6.76 31.12
C ASN A 178 -15.41 6.67 32.66
N GLU A 179 -15.04 5.52 33.25
CA GLU A 179 -15.01 5.36 34.71
C GLU A 179 -14.02 6.35 35.36
N LEU A 180 -12.85 6.57 34.76
CA LEU A 180 -11.87 7.55 35.24
C LEU A 180 -12.46 8.97 35.22
N ALA A 181 -13.17 9.34 34.16
CA ALA A 181 -13.83 10.64 34.06
C ALA A 181 -14.91 10.82 35.16
N LEU A 182 -15.73 9.78 35.39
CA LEU A 182 -16.71 9.77 36.49
C LEU A 182 -16.04 9.86 37.85
N HIS A 183 -14.95 9.12 38.07
CA HIS A 183 -14.16 9.18 39.29
C HIS A 183 -13.62 10.58 39.56
N HIS A 184 -13.01 11.24 38.56
CA HIS A 184 -12.54 12.62 38.72
C HIS A 184 -13.68 13.60 39.01
N SER A 185 -14.86 13.43 38.41
CA SER A 185 -16.04 14.25 38.72
C SER A 185 -16.46 14.09 40.18
N VAL A 186 -16.57 12.85 40.65
CA VAL A 186 -16.94 12.55 42.05
C VAL A 186 -15.88 13.04 43.03
N GLU A 187 -14.59 12.94 42.67
CA GLU A 187 -13.50 13.49 43.48
C GLU A 187 -13.58 15.01 43.57
N ALA A 188 -13.88 15.70 42.46
CA ALA A 188 -14.09 17.15 42.45
C ALA A 188 -15.27 17.55 43.35
N ASP A 189 -16.40 16.84 43.25
CA ASP A 189 -17.57 17.06 44.10
C ASP A 189 -17.26 16.81 45.58
N THR A 190 -16.53 15.73 45.88
CA THR A 190 -16.14 15.41 47.26
C THR A 190 -15.19 16.47 47.84
N ASN A 191 -14.24 16.96 47.03
CA ASN A 191 -13.35 18.05 47.42
C ASN A 191 -14.14 19.35 47.64
N GLY A 192 -15.13 19.64 46.79
CA GLY A 192 -16.05 20.77 46.95
C GLY A 192 -16.86 20.69 48.24
N LEU A 193 -17.45 19.53 48.54
CA LEU A 193 -18.19 19.29 49.79
C LEU A 193 -17.30 19.43 51.03
N ARG A 194 -16.03 18.98 50.97
CA ARG A 194 -15.07 19.20 52.07
C ARG A 194 -14.81 20.69 52.29
N ARG A 195 -14.64 21.48 51.23
CA ARG A 195 -14.48 22.94 51.35
C ARG A 195 -15.70 23.60 51.98
N VAL A 196 -16.90 23.22 51.56
CA VAL A 196 -18.15 23.74 52.14
C VAL A 196 -18.27 23.37 53.61
N LEU A 197 -17.86 22.15 53.99
CA LEU A 197 -17.80 21.74 55.40
C LEU A 197 -16.82 22.62 56.18
N ASP A 198 -15.61 22.84 55.66
CA ASP A 198 -14.60 23.69 56.31
C ASP A 198 -15.13 25.13 56.49
N GLU A 199 -15.75 25.71 55.46
CA GLU A 199 -16.40 27.03 55.52
C GLU A 199 -17.52 27.07 56.57
N LEU A 200 -18.37 26.03 56.63
CA LEU A 200 -19.42 25.94 57.64
C LEU A 200 -18.86 25.81 59.05
N THR A 201 -17.76 25.05 59.24
CA THR A 201 -17.10 24.95 60.55
C THR A 201 -16.53 26.28 61.00
N LEU A 202 -15.90 27.05 60.10
CA LEU A 202 -15.43 28.41 60.40
C LEU A 202 -16.58 29.33 60.81
N CYS A 203 -17.68 29.34 60.04
CA CYS A 203 -18.88 30.12 60.39
C CYS A 203 -19.48 29.70 61.75
N THR A 204 -19.48 28.40 62.06
CA THR A 204 -19.98 27.90 63.34
C THR A 204 -19.10 28.39 64.49
N THR A 205 -17.78 28.31 64.35
CA THR A 205 -16.85 28.81 65.37
C THR A 205 -16.93 30.33 65.54
N ASP A 206 -17.13 31.09 64.47
CA ASP A 206 -17.32 32.54 64.55
C ASP A 206 -18.60 32.90 65.31
N LEU A 207 -19.72 32.24 64.99
CA LEU A 207 -20.98 32.41 65.72
C LEU A 207 -20.88 31.98 67.19
N GLU A 208 -20.12 30.93 67.48
CA GLU A 208 -19.85 30.46 68.85
C GLU A 208 -19.07 31.53 69.65
N ILE A 209 -18.02 32.10 69.07
CA ILE A 209 -17.25 33.21 69.67
C ILE A 209 -18.15 34.43 69.90
N GLN A 210 -19.01 34.79 68.95
CA GLN A 210 -19.97 35.89 69.12
C GLN A 210 -20.96 35.62 70.26
N CYS A 211 -21.47 34.39 70.36
CA CYS A 211 -22.37 33.99 71.46
C CYS A 211 -21.66 34.04 72.81
N GLU A 212 -20.43 33.53 72.90
CA GLU A 212 -19.61 33.59 74.11
C GLU A 212 -19.35 35.04 74.53
N THR A 213 -18.97 35.90 73.58
CA THR A 213 -18.72 37.34 73.80
C THR A 213 -19.97 38.03 74.36
N LEU A 214 -21.13 37.88 73.70
CA LEU A 214 -22.40 38.46 74.17
C LEU A 214 -22.84 37.90 75.53
N SER A 215 -22.58 36.63 75.80
CA SER A 215 -22.85 36.03 77.11
C SER A 215 -21.96 36.62 78.20
N GLY A 216 -20.68 36.85 77.89
CA GLY A 216 -19.72 37.54 78.76
C GLY A 216 -20.17 38.97 79.07
N GLU A 217 -20.57 39.73 78.06
CA GLU A 217 -21.13 41.08 78.21
C GLU A 217 -22.37 41.09 79.11
N LEU A 218 -23.31 40.15 78.91
CA LEU A 218 -24.49 40.01 79.76
C LEU A 218 -24.14 39.72 81.22
N THR A 219 -23.17 38.85 81.47
CA THR A 219 -22.72 38.57 82.85
C THR A 219 -22.05 39.78 83.48
N TYR A 220 -21.24 40.52 82.72
CA TYR A 220 -20.60 41.75 83.15
C TYR A 220 -21.64 42.83 83.51
N LEU A 221 -22.62 43.07 82.64
CA LEU A 221 -23.71 44.02 82.88
C LEU A 221 -24.55 43.64 84.12
N LYS A 222 -24.85 42.35 84.32
CA LYS A 222 -25.56 41.88 85.52
C LYS A 222 -24.76 42.13 86.79
N LYS A 223 -23.47 41.82 86.78
CA LYS A 223 -22.58 42.04 87.92
C LYS A 223 -22.45 43.52 88.24
N ASN A 224 -22.26 44.38 87.23
CA ASN A 224 -22.22 45.83 87.42
C ASN A 224 -23.53 46.35 88.01
N HIS A 225 -24.68 45.88 87.53
CA HIS A 225 -25.96 46.26 88.10
C HIS A 225 -26.11 45.78 89.57
N GLU A 226 -25.68 44.57 89.90
CA GLU A 226 -25.70 44.05 91.27
C GLU A 226 -24.81 44.87 92.20
N GLU A 227 -23.59 45.21 91.76
CA GLU A 227 -22.66 46.09 92.49
C GLU A 227 -23.23 47.50 92.67
N GLU A 228 -23.82 48.10 91.63
CA GLU A 228 -24.49 49.41 91.72
C GLU A 228 -25.68 49.38 92.68
N MET A 229 -26.47 48.32 92.66
CA MET A 229 -27.59 48.13 93.58
C MET A 229 -27.11 47.92 95.02
N GLU A 230 -26.02 47.19 95.24
CA GLU A 230 -25.38 47.04 96.55
C GLU A 230 -24.85 48.38 97.06
N VAL A 231 -24.19 49.17 96.21
CA VAL A 231 -23.73 50.52 96.54
C VAL A 231 -24.91 51.43 96.87
N LEU A 232 -25.98 51.43 96.08
CA LEU A 232 -27.19 52.21 96.35
C LEU A 232 -27.87 51.75 97.65
N GLN A 233 -27.85 50.45 97.95
CA GLN A 233 -28.39 49.88 99.19
C GLN A 233 -27.53 50.24 100.42
N CYS A 234 -26.20 50.25 100.29
CA CYS A 234 -25.28 50.75 101.32
C CYS A 234 -25.40 52.26 101.52
N THR A 235 -25.63 53.01 100.44
CA THR A 235 -25.82 54.47 100.46
C THR A 235 -27.17 54.86 101.07
N ALA A 236 -28.18 53.99 100.98
CA ALA A 236 -29.48 54.19 101.65
C ALA A 236 -29.42 54.10 103.19
N GLY A 237 -28.29 53.66 103.78
CA GLY A 237 -28.10 53.51 105.23
C GLY A 237 -27.13 54.49 105.89
N GLY A 238 -26.52 55.44 105.15
CA GLY A 238 -25.42 56.26 105.66
C GLY A 238 -25.66 57.75 105.55
N ASN A 239 -26.14 58.39 106.62
CA ASN A 239 -25.97 59.83 106.78
C ASN A 239 -24.51 60.11 107.19
N VAL A 240 -23.63 60.27 106.20
CA VAL A 240 -22.20 60.54 106.44
C VAL A 240 -22.00 62.05 106.57
N ASN A 241 -21.80 62.49 107.81
CA ASN A 241 -21.22 63.79 108.13
C ASN A 241 -19.74 63.76 107.75
N VAL A 242 -19.37 64.41 106.64
CA VAL A 242 -17.97 64.60 106.22
C VAL A 242 -17.50 65.95 106.73
N GLU A 243 -16.77 65.95 107.85
CA GLU A 243 -16.03 67.11 108.31
C GLU A 243 -14.79 67.33 107.43
N MET A 244 -14.89 68.36 106.59
CA MET A 244 -13.84 68.88 105.73
C MET A 244 -12.76 69.56 106.59
N ASN A 245 -11.67 68.84 106.89
CA ASN A 245 -10.44 69.46 107.39
C ASN A 245 -9.61 69.98 106.21
N ALA A 246 -9.73 71.28 105.94
CA ALA A 246 -8.93 71.99 104.95
C ALA A 246 -7.46 72.10 105.41
N THR A 247 -6.62 71.23 104.86
CA THR A 247 -5.16 71.33 104.94
C THR A 247 -4.66 72.55 104.14
N PRO A 248 -3.54 73.20 104.53
CA PRO A 248 -3.16 74.53 104.07
C PRO A 248 -2.95 74.62 102.56
N GLY A 249 -3.41 75.73 101.98
CA GLY A 249 -3.43 75.98 100.54
C GLY A 249 -2.11 75.65 99.84
N VAL A 250 -2.15 74.57 99.07
CA VAL A 250 -1.17 74.30 98.01
C VAL A 250 -1.31 75.43 96.99
N ASP A 251 -0.19 75.96 96.52
CA ASP A 251 -0.13 77.01 95.51
C ASP A 251 -0.87 76.57 94.23
N LEU A 252 -2.14 76.97 94.15
CA LEU A 252 -3.10 76.53 93.14
C LEU A 252 -2.61 76.87 91.72
N THR A 253 -1.87 77.97 91.62
CA THR A 253 -1.23 78.42 90.39
C THR A 253 -0.18 77.45 89.88
N LEU A 254 0.66 76.91 90.77
CA LEU A 254 1.68 75.92 90.43
C LEU A 254 1.01 74.58 90.04
N LEU A 255 0.02 74.13 90.80
CA LEU A 255 -0.72 72.90 90.50
C LEU A 255 -1.49 72.98 89.17
N LEU A 256 -2.18 74.09 88.90
CA LEU A 256 -2.88 74.31 87.62
C LEU A 256 -1.92 74.35 86.43
N ASN A 257 -0.75 74.97 86.59
CA ASN A 257 0.29 74.99 85.55
C ASN A 257 0.88 73.59 85.31
N ASN A 258 1.14 72.82 86.37
CA ASN A 258 1.60 71.43 86.22
C ASN A 258 0.54 70.55 85.55
N MET A 259 -0.73 70.64 85.96
CA MET A 259 -1.81 69.91 85.29
C MET A 259 -1.91 70.30 83.81
N ARG A 260 -1.78 71.58 83.49
CA ARG A 260 -1.78 72.05 82.09
C ARG A 260 -0.61 71.48 81.29
N ALA A 261 0.59 71.45 81.87
CA ALA A 261 1.77 70.87 81.22
C ALA A 261 1.62 69.36 80.99
N GLU A 262 1.06 68.62 81.95
CA GLU A 262 0.75 67.19 81.79
C GLU A 262 -0.29 66.94 80.69
N TYR A 263 -1.35 67.76 80.62
CA TYR A 263 -2.35 67.66 79.55
C TYR A 263 -1.80 68.04 78.18
N GLU A 264 -0.93 69.06 78.12
CA GLU A 264 -0.28 69.48 76.87
C GLU A 264 0.70 68.41 76.38
N ALA A 265 1.47 67.78 77.28
CA ALA A 265 2.31 66.64 76.96
C ALA A 265 1.51 65.42 76.49
N LEU A 266 0.38 65.11 77.15
CA LEU A 266 -0.52 64.02 76.75
C LEU A 266 -1.16 64.29 75.38
N ALA A 267 -1.57 65.53 75.12
CA ALA A 267 -2.15 65.94 73.84
C ALA A 267 -1.11 65.87 72.71
N GLU A 268 0.12 66.32 72.98
CA GLU A 268 1.23 66.25 72.02
C GLU A 268 1.63 64.79 71.75
N GLN A 269 1.65 63.93 72.77
CA GLN A 269 1.89 62.50 72.62
C GLN A 269 0.77 61.83 71.80
N ASN A 270 -0.49 62.12 72.10
CA ASN A 270 -1.63 61.60 71.34
C ASN A 270 -1.58 62.05 69.87
N CYS A 271 -1.18 63.30 69.61
CA CYS A 271 -1.01 63.80 68.25
C CYS A 271 0.09 63.06 67.49
N LYS A 272 1.25 62.83 68.13
CA LYS A 272 2.36 62.05 67.56
C LYS A 272 1.98 60.59 67.30
N ASP A 273 1.27 59.97 68.24
CA ASP A 273 0.80 58.58 68.11
C ASP A 273 -0.23 58.45 66.98
N ALA A 274 -1.13 59.42 66.83
CA ALA A 274 -2.10 59.46 65.73
C ALA A 274 -1.42 59.67 64.35
N GLU A 275 -0.42 60.56 64.27
CA GLU A 275 0.39 60.75 63.05
C GLU A 275 1.18 59.48 62.70
N ALA A 276 1.84 58.86 63.68
CA ALA A 276 2.57 57.62 63.48
C ALA A 276 1.65 56.49 63.00
N TRP A 277 0.47 56.35 63.62
CA TRP A 277 -0.55 55.38 63.21
C TRP A 277 -1.06 55.64 61.79
N PHE A 278 -1.31 56.91 61.44
CA PHE A 278 -1.73 57.28 60.09
C PHE A 278 -0.64 56.97 59.05
N HIS A 279 0.63 57.24 59.37
CA HIS A 279 1.75 56.93 58.50
C HIS A 279 1.95 55.43 58.31
N GLU A 280 1.88 54.64 59.38
CA GLU A 280 1.94 53.17 59.30
C GLU A 280 0.78 52.61 58.46
N ARG A 281 -0.45 53.11 58.68
CA ARG A 281 -1.61 52.67 57.92
C ARG A 281 -1.54 53.08 56.45
N SER A 282 -1.03 54.27 56.16
CA SER A 282 -0.83 54.76 54.79
C SER A 282 0.29 53.98 54.08
N ALA A 283 1.38 53.67 54.77
CA ALA A 283 2.49 52.89 54.21
C ALA A 283 2.06 51.44 53.91
N THR A 284 1.31 50.81 54.82
CA THR A 284 0.76 49.46 54.59
C THR A 284 -0.23 49.44 53.44
N LEU A 285 -1.12 50.45 53.34
CA LEU A 285 -2.03 50.58 52.21
C LEU A 285 -1.29 50.80 50.89
N GLN A 286 -0.27 51.65 50.86
CA GLN A 286 0.55 51.90 49.67
C GLN A 286 1.31 50.64 49.22
N GLN A 287 1.81 49.85 50.17
CA GLN A 287 2.45 48.57 49.89
C GLN A 287 1.45 47.56 49.32
N GLN A 288 0.23 47.48 49.89
CA GLN A 288 -0.85 46.64 49.35
C GLN A 288 -1.22 47.04 47.93
N ILE A 289 -1.42 48.33 47.66
CA ILE A 289 -1.72 48.84 46.31
C ILE A 289 -0.62 48.45 45.32
N SER A 290 0.66 48.58 45.71
CA SER A 290 1.79 48.24 44.85
C SER A 290 1.86 46.73 44.56
N ASN A 291 1.58 45.90 45.57
CA ASN A 291 1.51 44.44 45.41
C ASN A 291 0.33 44.03 44.52
N ASP A 292 -0.84 44.63 44.72
CA ASP A 292 -2.05 44.36 43.94
C ASP A 292 -1.88 44.81 42.49
N GLU A 293 -1.24 45.96 42.24
CA GLU A 293 -0.88 46.41 40.90
C GLU A 293 0.12 45.47 40.23
N GLY A 294 1.11 44.96 40.97
CA GLY A 294 2.04 43.92 40.51
C GLY A 294 1.32 42.62 40.14
N ALA A 295 0.40 42.14 40.99
CA ALA A 295 -0.39 40.94 40.72
C ALA A 295 -1.33 41.13 39.51
N ALA A 296 -1.99 42.29 39.41
CA ALA A 296 -2.88 42.61 38.30
C ALA A 296 -2.12 42.71 36.96
N THR A 297 -0.93 43.29 36.96
CA THR A 297 -0.08 43.37 35.75
C THR A 297 0.46 42.00 35.35
N ALA A 298 0.85 41.15 36.30
CA ALA A 298 1.25 39.76 36.03
C ALA A 298 0.09 38.95 35.40
N ALA A 299 -1.09 38.97 36.01
CA ALA A 299 -2.28 38.29 35.49
C ALA A 299 -2.67 38.80 34.09
N ARG A 300 -2.55 40.11 33.85
CA ARG A 300 -2.78 40.70 32.53
C ARG A 300 -1.77 40.20 31.50
N ASN A 301 -0.50 40.07 31.86
CA ASN A 301 0.54 39.56 30.96
C ASN A 301 0.28 38.08 30.62
N GLU A 302 0.00 37.24 31.61
CA GLU A 302 -0.38 35.83 31.42
C GLU A 302 -1.59 35.69 30.50
N LEU A 303 -2.63 36.51 30.69
CA LEU A 303 -3.80 36.53 29.80
C LEU A 303 -3.41 36.87 28.35
N THR A 304 -2.49 37.81 28.14
CA THR A 304 -2.04 38.15 26.79
C THR A 304 -1.15 37.08 26.17
N GLU A 305 -0.40 36.32 26.97
CA GLU A 305 0.40 35.19 26.50
C GLU A 305 -0.50 34.03 26.08
N VAL A 306 -1.48 33.65 26.93
CA VAL A 306 -2.47 32.63 26.61
C VAL A 306 -3.25 33.00 25.34
N LYS A 307 -3.63 34.27 25.16
CA LYS A 307 -4.28 34.74 23.92
C LYS A 307 -3.39 34.59 22.68
N ARG A 308 -2.09 34.90 22.79
CA ARG A 308 -1.14 34.70 21.68
C ARG A 308 -0.96 33.21 21.36
N ASN A 309 -0.88 32.37 22.39
CA ASN A 309 -0.77 30.92 22.21
C ASN A 309 -2.01 30.35 21.54
N LEU A 310 -3.21 30.78 21.95
CA LEU A 310 -4.47 30.40 21.30
C LEU A 310 -4.48 30.78 19.82
N GLN A 311 -4.12 32.03 19.50
CA GLN A 311 -4.04 32.48 18.10
C GLN A 311 -3.03 31.67 17.28
N THR A 312 -1.88 31.33 17.86
CA THR A 312 -0.86 30.52 17.19
C THR A 312 -1.39 29.12 16.90
N LEU A 313 -2.00 28.46 17.90
CA LEU A 313 -2.64 27.15 17.75
C LEU A 313 -3.79 27.17 16.73
N GLU A 314 -4.56 28.25 16.66
CA GLU A 314 -5.64 28.42 15.68
C GLU A 314 -5.09 28.55 14.25
N ILE A 315 -3.99 29.28 14.05
CA ILE A 315 -3.30 29.38 12.75
C ILE A 315 -2.72 28.01 12.36
N GLU A 316 -2.08 27.30 13.29
CA GLU A 316 -1.57 25.95 13.06
C GLU A 316 -2.70 25.00 12.63
N LEU A 317 -3.84 25.04 13.34
CA LEU A 317 -5.03 24.26 13.02
C LEU A 317 -5.58 24.60 11.63
N GLN A 318 -5.67 25.88 11.27
CA GLN A 318 -6.06 26.32 9.92
C GLN A 318 -5.07 25.85 8.84
N SER A 319 -3.77 25.90 9.13
CA SER A 319 -2.73 25.43 8.19
C SER A 319 -2.80 23.92 7.97
N LEU A 320 -3.03 23.13 9.03
CA LEU A 320 -3.20 21.69 8.94
C LEU A 320 -4.48 21.32 8.18
N MET A 321 -5.57 22.06 8.36
CA MET A 321 -6.78 21.89 7.56
C MET A 321 -6.54 22.17 6.08
N ALA A 322 -5.78 23.21 5.73
CA ALA A 322 -5.42 23.51 4.35
C ALA A 322 -4.54 22.40 3.73
N VAL A 323 -3.57 21.89 4.48
CA VAL A 323 -2.72 20.75 4.05
C VAL A 323 -3.56 19.50 3.83
N LYS A 324 -4.44 19.16 4.77
CA LYS A 324 -5.38 18.03 4.63
C LYS A 324 -6.20 18.17 3.35
N HIS A 325 -6.78 19.34 3.12
CA HIS A 325 -7.58 19.60 1.92
C HIS A 325 -6.76 19.42 0.63
N SER A 326 -5.51 19.91 0.61
CA SER A 326 -4.63 19.71 -0.55
C SER A 326 -4.32 18.24 -0.84
N TYR A 327 -4.16 17.41 0.20
CA TYR A 327 -3.97 15.97 0.03
C TYR A 327 -5.25 15.26 -0.42
N GLU A 328 -6.42 15.68 0.07
CA GLU A 328 -7.71 15.15 -0.41
C GLU A 328 -7.94 15.48 -1.88
N CYS A 329 -7.63 16.71 -2.32
CA CYS A 329 -7.67 17.10 -3.73
C CYS A 329 -6.70 16.28 -4.58
N SER A 330 -5.44 16.14 -4.14
CA SER A 330 -4.45 15.34 -4.87
C SER A 330 -4.84 13.86 -4.96
N LEU A 331 -5.42 13.29 -3.90
CA LEU A 331 -5.95 11.93 -3.92
C LEU A 331 -7.09 11.81 -4.95
N ALA A 332 -8.08 12.70 -4.91
CA ALA A 332 -9.20 12.72 -5.84
C ALA A 332 -8.73 12.86 -7.31
N GLU A 333 -7.77 13.74 -7.58
CA GLU A 333 -7.17 13.89 -8.91
C GLU A 333 -6.47 12.60 -9.35
N THR A 334 -5.73 11.92 -8.47
CA THR A 334 -5.09 10.65 -8.84
C THR A 334 -6.10 9.55 -9.10
N GLU A 335 -7.15 9.46 -8.28
CA GLU A 335 -8.25 8.50 -8.46
C GLU A 335 -8.98 8.72 -9.79
N GLU A 336 -9.29 9.98 -10.13
CA GLU A 336 -9.91 10.35 -11.41
C GLU A 336 -9.00 9.98 -12.58
N ASN A 337 -7.70 10.27 -12.49
CA ASN A 337 -6.72 9.91 -13.51
C ASN A 337 -6.63 8.39 -13.73
N TYR A 338 -6.64 7.60 -12.66
CA TYR A 338 -6.64 6.14 -12.79
C TYR A 338 -7.98 5.60 -13.32
N CYS A 339 -9.10 6.21 -12.94
CA CYS A 339 -10.41 5.86 -13.48
C CYS A 339 -10.46 6.11 -15.00
N ASN A 340 -9.95 7.25 -15.46
CA ASN A 340 -9.86 7.59 -16.88
C ASN A 340 -8.93 6.64 -17.64
N GLN A 341 -7.77 6.28 -17.08
CA GLN A 341 -6.87 5.28 -17.67
C GLN A 341 -7.53 3.91 -17.78
N LEU A 342 -8.25 3.48 -16.73
CA LEU A 342 -8.97 2.21 -16.73
C LEU A 342 -10.08 2.21 -17.79
N GLN A 343 -10.83 3.32 -17.90
CA GLN A 343 -11.85 3.49 -18.93
C GLN A 343 -11.24 3.43 -20.33
N GLN A 344 -10.11 4.10 -20.57
CA GLN A 344 -9.43 4.06 -21.86
C GLN A 344 -8.99 2.63 -22.24
N ILE A 345 -8.44 1.87 -21.29
CA ILE A 345 -8.08 0.46 -21.51
C ILE A 345 -9.33 -0.39 -21.78
N GLN A 346 -10.42 -0.16 -21.04
CA GLN A 346 -11.69 -0.85 -21.24
C GLN A 346 -12.27 -0.58 -22.64
N ASP A 347 -12.19 0.66 -23.11
CA ASP A 347 -12.64 1.04 -24.46
C ASP A 347 -11.78 0.37 -25.54
N GLN A 348 -10.46 0.31 -25.36
CA GLN A 348 -9.56 -0.40 -26.27
C GLN A 348 -9.84 -1.90 -26.32
N ILE A 349 -10.11 -2.52 -25.17
CA ILE A 349 -10.55 -3.92 -25.10
C ILE A 349 -11.86 -4.10 -25.88
N GLY A 350 -12.84 -3.21 -25.67
CA GLY A 350 -14.12 -3.26 -26.38
C GLY A 350 -13.96 -3.20 -27.91
N VAL A 351 -13.10 -2.30 -28.41
CA VAL A 351 -12.81 -2.22 -29.86
C VAL A 351 -12.18 -3.51 -30.38
N MET A 352 -11.23 -4.09 -29.65
CA MET A 352 -10.58 -5.35 -30.05
C MET A 352 -11.55 -6.54 -30.00
N GLU A 353 -12.44 -6.59 -29.01
CA GLU A 353 -13.51 -7.58 -28.91
C GLU A 353 -14.49 -7.47 -30.09
N GLU A 354 -14.87 -6.25 -30.47
CA GLU A 354 -15.73 -6.00 -31.64
C GLU A 354 -15.07 -6.45 -32.94
N GLN A 355 -13.78 -6.12 -33.15
CA GLN A 355 -13.02 -6.57 -34.31
C GLN A 355 -12.91 -8.11 -34.37
N LEU A 356 -12.64 -8.76 -33.24
CA LEU A 356 -12.62 -10.23 -33.17
C LEU A 356 -13.99 -10.83 -33.51
N GLN A 357 -15.07 -10.22 -33.01
CA GLN A 357 -16.43 -10.66 -33.31
C GLN A 357 -16.76 -10.48 -34.80
N GLN A 358 -16.33 -9.37 -35.41
CA GLN A 358 -16.48 -9.10 -36.84
C GLN A 358 -15.75 -10.14 -37.70
N ILE A 359 -14.50 -10.48 -37.38
CA ILE A 359 -13.73 -11.48 -38.13
C ILE A 359 -14.38 -12.86 -38.00
N ARG A 360 -14.90 -13.21 -36.82
CA ARG A 360 -15.62 -14.48 -36.61
C ARG A 360 -16.87 -14.57 -37.48
N THR A 361 -17.71 -13.55 -37.48
CA THR A 361 -18.94 -13.54 -38.29
C THR A 361 -18.63 -13.54 -39.78
N GLU A 362 -17.60 -12.83 -40.24
CA GLU A 362 -17.14 -12.88 -41.63
C GLU A 362 -16.62 -14.28 -42.01
N THR A 363 -15.84 -14.92 -41.15
CA THR A 363 -15.31 -16.28 -41.37
C THR A 363 -16.44 -17.31 -41.44
N GLU A 364 -17.43 -17.20 -40.55
CA GLU A 364 -18.63 -18.03 -40.58
C GLU A 364 -19.46 -17.80 -41.85
N GLY A 365 -19.59 -16.54 -42.29
CA GLY A 365 -20.22 -16.20 -43.57
C GLY A 365 -19.52 -16.83 -44.77
N GLN A 366 -18.19 -16.66 -44.87
CA GLN A 366 -17.38 -17.28 -45.93
C GLN A 366 -17.51 -18.80 -45.93
N LYS A 367 -17.51 -19.44 -44.74
CA LYS A 367 -17.71 -20.89 -44.62
C LYS A 367 -19.04 -21.34 -45.24
N LEU A 368 -20.14 -20.63 -44.97
CA LEU A 368 -21.45 -20.95 -45.54
C LEU A 368 -21.46 -20.78 -47.06
N GLU A 369 -20.81 -19.74 -47.59
CA GLU A 369 -20.66 -19.54 -49.04
C GLU A 369 -19.86 -20.67 -49.70
N TYR A 370 -18.78 -21.14 -49.06
CA TYR A 370 -18.01 -22.29 -49.53
C TYR A 370 -18.82 -23.59 -49.52
N GLU A 371 -19.64 -23.81 -48.49
CA GLU A 371 -20.55 -24.97 -48.41
C GLU A 371 -21.58 -24.94 -49.56
N GLN A 372 -22.19 -23.78 -49.82
CA GLN A 372 -23.11 -23.61 -50.96
C GLN A 372 -22.45 -23.86 -52.31
N LEU A 373 -21.23 -23.34 -52.50
CA LEU A 373 -20.48 -23.55 -53.75
C LEU A 373 -20.10 -25.03 -53.94
N LEU A 374 -19.78 -25.72 -52.85
CA LEU A 374 -19.51 -27.16 -52.86
C LEU A 374 -20.76 -27.95 -53.27
N ASP A 375 -21.94 -27.60 -52.75
CA ASP A 375 -23.20 -28.24 -53.13
C ASP A 375 -23.51 -28.06 -54.63
N VAL A 376 -23.32 -26.85 -55.17
CA VAL A 376 -23.47 -26.57 -56.60
C VAL A 376 -22.45 -27.36 -57.43
N LYS A 377 -21.19 -27.43 -56.98
CA LYS A 377 -20.16 -28.24 -57.63
C LYS A 377 -20.56 -29.71 -57.69
N ILE A 378 -21.04 -30.28 -56.59
CA ILE A 378 -21.51 -31.67 -56.53
C ILE A 378 -22.69 -31.89 -57.49
N PHE A 379 -23.62 -30.92 -57.59
CA PHE A 379 -24.73 -30.99 -58.54
C PHE A 379 -24.24 -30.99 -60.00
N LEU A 380 -23.35 -30.07 -60.36
CA LEU A 380 -22.77 -29.99 -61.71
C LEU A 380 -21.95 -31.23 -62.06
N GLU A 381 -21.19 -31.79 -61.11
CA GLU A 381 -20.45 -33.04 -61.29
C GLU A 381 -21.38 -34.21 -61.63
N LYS A 382 -22.53 -34.33 -60.96
CA LYS A 382 -23.56 -35.32 -61.28
C LYS A 382 -24.17 -35.09 -62.67
N GLU A 383 -24.39 -33.83 -63.05
CA GLU A 383 -24.94 -33.52 -64.37
C GLU A 383 -23.96 -33.90 -65.49
N ILE A 384 -22.67 -33.59 -65.32
CA ILE A 384 -21.60 -34.02 -66.22
C ILE A 384 -21.53 -35.54 -66.30
N GLU A 385 -21.64 -36.25 -65.18
CA GLU A 385 -21.69 -37.72 -65.16
C GLU A 385 -22.86 -38.26 -65.99
N ILE A 386 -24.04 -37.64 -65.89
CA ILE A 386 -25.20 -37.99 -66.72
C ILE A 386 -24.92 -37.70 -68.20
N TYR A 387 -24.36 -36.53 -68.53
CA TYR A 387 -24.00 -36.19 -69.91
C TYR A 387 -22.98 -37.18 -70.50
N CYS A 388 -21.93 -37.55 -69.76
CA CYS A 388 -20.97 -38.57 -70.16
C CYS A 388 -21.66 -39.93 -70.40
N ASN A 389 -22.55 -40.35 -69.50
CA ASN A 389 -23.31 -41.60 -69.66
C ASN A 389 -24.22 -41.63 -70.91
N LEU A 390 -24.83 -40.48 -71.27
CA LEU A 390 -25.63 -40.33 -72.49
C LEU A 390 -24.76 -40.45 -73.75
N LEU A 391 -23.61 -39.76 -73.77
CA LEU A 391 -22.62 -39.85 -74.84
C LEU A 391 -22.08 -41.29 -75.02
N ASP A 392 -21.74 -41.96 -73.91
CA ASP A 392 -21.31 -43.36 -73.88
C ASP A 392 -22.44 -44.35 -74.27
N GLY A 393 -23.70 -43.93 -74.12
CA GLY A 393 -24.87 -44.66 -74.59
C GLY A 393 -25.10 -44.56 -76.10
N GLU A 394 -24.72 -43.43 -76.70
CA GLU A 394 -24.82 -43.19 -78.14
C GLU A 394 -23.64 -43.83 -78.92
N GLU A 395 -22.43 -43.87 -78.33
CA GLU A 395 -21.30 -44.61 -78.91
C GLU A 395 -21.53 -46.13 -78.99
N ARG A 396 -22.44 -46.69 -78.17
CA ARG A 396 -22.80 -48.12 -78.22
C ARG A 396 -23.66 -48.52 -79.41
N LYS A 397 -24.21 -47.59 -80.20
CA LYS A 397 -24.92 -47.90 -81.47
C LYS A 397 -24.05 -47.73 -82.73
N SER A 398 -22.86 -47.14 -82.61
CA SER A 398 -22.04 -46.74 -83.76
C SER A 398 -20.65 -47.40 -83.82
N LYS A 399 -20.41 -48.48 -83.07
CA LYS A 399 -19.14 -49.24 -83.14
C LYS A 399 -19.39 -50.76 -83.19
N SER A 400 -19.91 -51.21 -84.35
CA SER A 400 -19.71 -52.56 -84.86
C SER A 400 -18.31 -52.65 -85.46
N THR A 401 -17.32 -53.12 -84.69
CA THR A 401 -16.34 -54.18 -85.06
C THR A 401 -15.31 -54.33 -83.92
N CYS A 402 -15.57 -55.38 -83.12
CA CYS A 402 -14.71 -56.19 -82.26
C CYS A 402 -13.19 -55.91 -82.25
N TYR A 403 -12.59 -55.71 -81.06
CA TYR A 403 -11.68 -56.68 -80.42
C TYR A 403 -11.88 -56.64 -78.90
N LYS A 404 -12.05 -57.81 -78.28
CA LYS A 404 -12.30 -58.01 -76.85
C LYS A 404 -11.01 -58.04 -76.02
N SER A 405 -11.05 -57.28 -74.93
CA SER A 405 -10.74 -57.60 -73.51
C SER A 405 -9.51 -58.43 -73.10
N LYS A 406 -8.77 -57.88 -72.12
CA LYS A 406 -8.44 -58.39 -70.75
C LYS A 406 -7.26 -57.57 -70.21
N GLY A 407 -7.24 -56.97 -69.02
CA GLY A 407 -8.19 -56.89 -67.91
C GLY A 407 -7.62 -55.93 -66.85
N CYS A 408 -8.49 -55.34 -66.04
CA CYS A 408 -8.13 -54.51 -64.89
C CYS A 408 -7.76 -55.35 -63.66
N ARG A 409 -6.85 -54.83 -62.82
CA ARG A 409 -6.99 -54.89 -61.35
C ARG A 409 -6.43 -53.60 -60.72
N PRO A 410 -7.05 -53.06 -59.64
CA PRO A 410 -6.89 -51.67 -59.22
C PRO A 410 -5.98 -51.53 -57.99
N VAL A 411 -5.24 -50.43 -57.88
CA VAL A 411 -4.72 -49.91 -56.60
C VAL A 411 -4.60 -48.39 -56.64
N ASN A 412 -5.32 -47.75 -55.72
CA ASN A 412 -5.15 -46.43 -55.08
C ASN A 412 -4.11 -45.44 -55.63
N SER A 413 -4.59 -44.23 -55.96
CA SER A 413 -3.85 -42.97 -55.86
C SER A 413 -4.88 -41.95 -55.35
N GLY A 414 -4.83 -41.48 -54.11
CA GLY A 414 -3.71 -40.71 -53.58
C GLY A 414 -4.02 -39.23 -53.84
N ASN A 415 -4.81 -38.63 -52.95
CA ASN A 415 -5.13 -37.20 -52.97
C ASN A 415 -3.83 -36.38 -52.93
N GLN A 416 -3.47 -35.73 -54.03
CA GLN A 416 -2.55 -34.59 -54.00
C GLN A 416 -3.38 -33.32 -53.88
N GLY A 417 -3.38 -32.73 -52.68
CA GLY A 417 -3.75 -31.34 -52.48
C GLY A 417 -2.75 -30.47 -53.23
N LYS A 418 -3.23 -29.75 -54.25
CA LYS A 418 -2.52 -28.62 -54.84
C LYS A 418 -2.85 -27.38 -54.01
N ASP A 419 -1.94 -26.99 -53.14
CA ASP A 419 -1.97 -25.69 -52.48
C ASP A 419 -1.85 -24.59 -53.54
N SER A 420 -2.89 -23.80 -53.70
CA SER A 420 -2.83 -22.54 -54.45
C SER A 420 -2.23 -21.49 -53.53
N ALA A 421 -1.03 -21.00 -53.88
CA ALA A 421 -0.36 -19.93 -53.17
C ALA A 421 -1.22 -18.64 -53.23
N LYS A 422 -1.75 -18.22 -52.08
CA LYS A 422 -2.42 -16.93 -51.92
C LYS A 422 -1.37 -15.87 -51.55
N GLU A 423 -1.20 -14.90 -52.43
CA GLU A 423 -0.35 -13.72 -52.24
C GLU A 423 -1.00 -12.81 -51.18
N THR A 424 -0.29 -12.57 -50.07
CA THR A 424 -0.75 -11.72 -48.97
C THR A 424 -0.02 -10.39 -49.05
N ILE A 425 -0.75 -9.31 -49.30
CA ILE A 425 -0.20 -7.95 -49.37
C ILE A 425 -0.22 -7.37 -47.94
N VAL A 426 0.96 -7.13 -47.36
CA VAL A 426 1.09 -6.51 -46.05
C VAL A 426 1.22 -5.00 -46.23
N LYS A 427 0.25 -4.24 -45.72
CA LYS A 427 0.30 -2.77 -45.67
C LYS A 427 0.79 -2.35 -44.29
N THR A 428 1.94 -1.70 -44.24
CA THR A 428 2.50 -1.16 -43.00
C THR A 428 2.09 0.31 -42.87
N VAL A 429 1.38 0.64 -41.79
CA VAL A 429 1.02 2.00 -41.42
C VAL A 429 1.97 2.45 -40.32
N VAL A 430 2.70 3.53 -40.56
CA VAL A 430 3.58 4.14 -39.56
C VAL A 430 2.90 5.41 -39.06
N GLU A 431 2.57 5.42 -37.78
CA GLU A 431 2.02 6.57 -37.06
C GLU A 431 3.13 7.24 -36.25
N GLU A 432 3.30 8.55 -36.44
CA GLU A 432 4.22 9.37 -35.65
C GLU A 432 3.40 10.12 -34.58
N LEU A 433 3.65 9.79 -33.30
CA LEU A 433 2.93 10.31 -32.13
C LEU A 433 3.83 11.26 -31.33
N ASP A 434 3.27 12.36 -30.82
CA ASP A 434 3.93 13.24 -29.86
C ASP A 434 3.91 12.70 -28.42
N GLN A 435 4.64 13.35 -27.49
CA GLN A 435 4.74 12.96 -26.07
C GLN A 435 3.40 12.95 -25.28
N ILE A 436 2.31 13.45 -25.88
CA ILE A 436 0.95 13.47 -25.31
C ILE A 436 0.00 12.52 -26.09
N GLY A 437 0.51 11.77 -27.07
CA GLY A 437 -0.22 10.70 -27.75
C GLY A 437 -1.20 11.16 -28.84
N SER A 438 -1.13 12.41 -29.33
CA SER A 438 -1.88 12.83 -30.53
C SER A 438 -1.09 12.53 -31.80
N VAL A 439 -1.80 12.07 -32.85
CA VAL A 439 -1.21 11.69 -34.15
C VAL A 439 -0.89 12.94 -34.96
N LEU A 440 0.39 13.16 -35.30
CA LEU A 440 0.83 14.32 -36.08
C LEU A 440 0.78 14.09 -37.60
N SER A 441 1.03 12.85 -38.06
CA SER A 441 1.05 12.52 -39.49
C SER A 441 0.89 11.02 -39.73
N LEU A 442 0.20 10.66 -40.81
CA LEU A 442 -0.08 9.28 -41.21
C LEU A 442 0.42 9.06 -42.65
N ARG A 443 1.41 8.17 -42.84
CA ARG A 443 1.98 7.88 -44.16
C ARG A 443 1.96 6.37 -44.42
N VAL A 444 1.32 5.97 -45.51
CA VAL A 444 1.17 4.56 -45.91
C VAL A 444 2.24 4.21 -46.94
N HIS A 445 2.98 3.11 -46.71
CA HIS A 445 3.89 2.52 -47.68
C HIS A 445 3.43 1.09 -48.00
N SER A 446 3.27 0.79 -49.29
CA SER A 446 2.99 -0.55 -49.80
C SER A 446 4.27 -1.16 -50.33
N VAL A 447 4.71 -2.28 -49.75
CA VAL A 447 5.86 -3.06 -50.23
C VAL A 447 5.37 -4.47 -50.58
N GLU A 448 5.69 -4.91 -51.79
CA GLU A 448 5.29 -6.20 -52.35
C GLU A 448 6.46 -7.19 -52.15
N GLU A 449 6.32 -8.14 -51.22
CA GLU A 449 7.40 -9.06 -50.86
C GLU A 449 7.03 -10.52 -51.17
N LYS A 450 7.82 -11.16 -52.04
CA LYS A 450 7.67 -12.57 -52.44
C LYS A 450 8.34 -13.48 -51.41
N SER A 451 7.60 -14.44 -50.87
CA SER A 451 8.02 -15.30 -49.77
C SER A 451 9.22 -16.18 -50.11
N SER A 452 10.31 -16.02 -49.34
CA SER A 452 11.39 -17.00 -49.21
C SER A 452 11.61 -17.31 -47.74
N LYS A 453 11.42 -18.60 -47.40
CA LYS A 453 11.90 -19.36 -46.24
C LYS A 453 12.29 -18.60 -44.96
N ILE A 454 11.54 -18.92 -43.91
CA ILE A 454 11.82 -18.78 -42.48
C ILE A 454 13.31 -18.96 -42.17
N SER A 455 13.90 -17.95 -41.53
CA SER A 455 15.05 -18.12 -40.63
C SER A 455 14.92 -17.18 -39.43
N ASN A 456 15.30 -17.71 -38.28
CA ASN A 456 15.13 -17.20 -36.93
C ASN A 456 15.58 -15.73 -36.74
N ILE A 457 14.82 -14.95 -35.99
CA ILE A 457 15.30 -13.69 -35.39
C ILE A 457 14.95 -13.67 -33.90
N THR A 458 16.03 -13.73 -33.12
CA THR A 458 16.16 -13.54 -31.69
C THR A 458 15.54 -12.22 -31.23
N VAL A 459 14.64 -12.27 -30.25
CA VAL A 459 14.12 -11.08 -29.55
C VAL A 459 15.17 -10.62 -28.54
N GLU A 460 15.95 -9.59 -28.90
CA GLU A 460 16.67 -8.78 -27.90
C GLU A 460 15.67 -7.87 -27.19
N GLN A 461 15.55 -8.07 -25.89
CA GLN A 461 14.75 -7.25 -24.99
C GLN A 461 15.52 -5.96 -24.65
N ARG A 462 15.19 -4.87 -25.35
CA ARG A 462 15.74 -3.53 -25.07
C ARG A 462 14.95 -2.86 -23.94
N VAL A 463 15.55 -2.82 -22.76
CA VAL A 463 15.07 -2.09 -21.57
C VAL A 463 15.16 -0.57 -21.82
N PRO A 464 14.11 0.23 -21.58
CA PRO A 464 14.25 1.68 -21.54
C PRO A 464 14.81 2.09 -20.17
N SER A 465 16.03 2.59 -20.19
CA SER A 465 16.66 3.29 -19.07
C SER A 465 15.86 4.54 -18.72
N LYS A 466 15.22 4.54 -17.56
CA LYS A 466 14.74 5.74 -16.87
C LYS A 466 15.97 6.38 -16.21
N ALA A 467 16.28 7.60 -16.57
CA ALA A 467 17.23 8.45 -15.86
C ALA A 467 16.52 9.76 -15.44
N PRO A 468 16.91 10.35 -14.31
CA PRO A 468 16.23 11.48 -13.66
C PRO A 468 16.37 12.82 -14.39
#